data_AF-A0A2J8SIE1-F1
#
_entry.id   AF-A0A2J8SIE1-F1
#
_cell.length_a   1.000
_cell.length_b   1.000
_cell.length_c   1.000
_cell.angle_alpha   90.00
_cell.angle_beta   90.00
_cell.angle_gamma   90.00
#
_symmetry.space_group_name_H-M   'P 1'
#
loop_
_entity.id
_entity.type
_entity.pdbx_description
1 polymer ?
#
loop_
_entity_poly.entity_id
_entity_poly.type
_entity_poly.pdbx_seq_one_letter_code
_entity_poly.pdbx_strand_id
1 'polypeptide(L)' 'MWPQDPSRKEVLRFAVSCRILTLMLQALFNAIIPDHHAEAFSPPRLAPSGFVDQLVEGLLGGLSRWDAEHFL' A
#
# COMPACT_ATOMS: atom_id res chain seq x y z
N MET A 1 -1.25 -38.60 -11.73
CA MET A 1 -0.58 -37.76 -10.73
C MET A 1 -0.07 -36.53 -11.48
N TRP A 2 -0.74 -35.37 -11.36
CA TRP A 2 -0.32 -34.17 -12.08
C TRP A 2 1.08 -33.77 -11.57
N PRO A 3 2.05 -33.45 -12.44
CA PRO A 3 3.31 -32.88 -11.98
C PRO A 3 2.95 -31.61 -11.20
N GLN A 4 3.46 -31.49 -9.97
CA GLN A 4 3.40 -30.22 -9.25
C GLN A 4 4.20 -29.22 -10.09
N ASP A 5 3.49 -28.38 -10.86
CA ASP A 5 4.09 -27.46 -11.82
C ASP A 5 5.16 -26.59 -11.12
N PRO A 6 6.46 -26.78 -11.42
CA PRO A 6 7.54 -25.99 -10.83
C PRO A 6 7.31 -24.48 -10.99
N SER A 7 6.64 -24.11 -12.09
CA SER A 7 6.25 -22.75 -12.43
C SER A 7 5.35 -22.08 -11.38
N ARG A 8 4.48 -22.82 -10.68
CA ARG A 8 3.57 -22.21 -9.69
C ARG A 8 4.33 -21.69 -8.47
N LYS A 9 5.35 -22.43 -8.02
CA LYS A 9 6.20 -22.01 -6.89
C LYS A 9 7.00 -20.77 -7.25
N GLU A 10 7.53 -20.72 -8.47
CA GLU A 10 8.27 -19.57 -8.98
C GLU A 10 7.38 -18.34 -9.15
N VAL A 11 6.19 -18.51 -9.74
CA VAL A 11 5.18 -17.44 -9.88
C VAL A 11 4.76 -16.93 -8.50
N LEU A 12 4.49 -17.82 -7.55
CA LEU A 12 4.13 -17.41 -6.19
C LEU A 12 5.28 -16.65 -5.52
N ARG A 13 6.52 -17.13 -5.64
CA ARG A 13 7.69 -16.45 -5.09
C ARG A 13 7.85 -15.06 -5.70
N PHE A 14 7.72 -14.96 -7.02
CA PHE A 14 7.78 -13.69 -7.74
C PHE A 14 6.69 -12.72 -7.28
N ALA A 15 5.43 -13.20 -7.21
CA ALA A 15 4.30 -12.39 -6.78
C ALA A 15 4.46 -11.88 -5.35
N VAL A 16 4.89 -12.73 -4.42
CA VAL A 16 5.15 -12.36 -3.02
C VAL A 16 6.32 -11.37 -2.92
N SER A 17 7.45 -11.64 -3.59
CA SER A 17 8.59 -10.73 -3.62
C SER A 17 8.21 -9.37 -4.18
N CYS A 18 7.47 -9.33 -5.28
CA CYS A 18 7.00 -8.10 -5.90
C CYS A 18 6.07 -7.34 -4.95
N ARG A 19 5.11 -8.02 -4.32
CA ARG A 19 4.17 -7.40 -3.37
C ARG A 19 4.90 -6.78 -2.17
N ILE A 20 5.86 -7.49 -1.59
CA ILE A 20 6.69 -6.98 -0.48
C ILE A 20 7.46 -5.75 -0.95
N LEU A 21 8.13 -5.83 -2.10
CA LEU A 21 8.89 -4.71 -2.65
C LEU A 21 8.01 -3.48 -2.88
N THR A 22 6.82 -3.66 -3.46
CA THR A 22 5.87 -2.58 -3.68
C THR A 22 5.43 -1.94 -2.36
N LEU A 23 5.11 -2.72 -1.32
CA LEU A 23 4.73 -2.17 -0.02
C LEU A 23 5.89 -1.42 0.65
N MET A 24 7.12 -1.93 0.55
CA MET A 24 8.31 -1.27 1.09
C MET A 24 8.59 0.06 0.38
N LEU A 25 8.54 0.07 -0.94
CA LEU A 25 8.71 1.29 -1.73
C LEU A 25 7.57 2.28 -1.46
N GLN A 26 6.34 1.80 -1.34
CA GLN A 26 5.19 2.64 -0.98
C GLN A 26 5.40 3.30 0.39
N ALA A 27 5.78 2.56 1.43
CA ALA A 27 6.03 3.13 2.76
C ALA A 27 7.19 4.14 2.73
N LEU A 28 8.27 3.82 2.01
CA LEU A 28 9.42 4.71 1.84
C LEU A 28 9.02 6.03 1.16
N PHE A 29 8.29 5.95 0.05
CA PHE A 29 7.87 7.14 -0.68
C PHE A 29 6.76 7.91 0.04
N ASN A 30 5.90 7.25 0.81
CA ASN A 30 4.92 7.92 1.67
C ASN A 30 5.60 8.78 2.75
N ALA A 31 6.81 8.41 3.19
CA ALA A 31 7.59 9.17 4.15
C ALA A 31 8.42 10.30 3.52
N ILE A 32 8.93 10.10 2.29
CA ILE A 32 9.86 11.03 1.65
C ILE A 32 9.14 12.06 0.76
N ILE A 33 8.09 11.64 0.07
CA ILE A 33 7.40 12.47 -0.93
C ILE A 33 6.21 13.14 -0.24
N PRO A 34 6.18 14.49 -0.18
CA PRO A 34 5.03 15.21 0.35
C PRO A 34 3.78 14.89 -0.46
N ASP A 35 2.67 14.68 0.22
CA ASP A 35 1.42 14.36 -0.45
C ASP A 35 0.90 15.56 -1.23
N HIS A 36 0.40 15.32 -2.43
CA HIS A 36 -0.24 16.36 -3.21
C HIS A 36 -1.72 16.42 -2.83
N HIS A 37 -2.15 17.54 -2.27
CA HIS A 37 -3.56 17.78 -1.99
C HIS A 37 -4.28 18.08 -3.30
N ALA A 38 -4.96 17.06 -3.85
CA ALA A 38 -5.85 17.25 -4.98
C ALA A 38 -7.10 18.01 -4.53
N GLU A 39 -7.38 19.17 -5.13
CA GLU A 39 -8.56 20.00 -4.79
C GLU A 39 -9.90 19.37 -5.25
N ALA A 40 -9.86 18.24 -5.95
CA ALA A 40 -11.03 17.67 -6.63
C ALA A 40 -11.89 16.74 -5.76
N PHE A 41 -11.32 16.10 -4.73
CA PHE A 41 -12.05 15.24 -3.79
C PHE A 41 -11.21 14.99 -2.53
N SER A 42 -11.84 15.01 -1.35
CA SER A 42 -11.21 14.61 -0.09
C SER A 42 -12.29 14.15 0.88
N PRO A 43 -12.45 12.83 1.12
CA PRO A 43 -13.43 12.34 2.09
C PRO A 43 -13.07 12.81 3.50
N PRO A 44 -14.05 12.95 4.42
CA PRO A 44 -13.77 13.31 5.80
C PRO A 44 -12.90 12.22 6.45
N ARG A 45 -11.66 12.58 6.80
CA ARG A 45 -10.70 11.69 7.47
C ARG A 45 -10.83 11.81 8.98
N LEU A 46 -10.89 10.66 9.66
CA LEU A 46 -10.74 10.61 11.11
C LEU A 46 -9.28 10.93 11.46
N ALA A 47 -9.06 11.82 12.43
CA ALA A 47 -7.72 12.10 12.92
C ALA A 47 -7.16 10.86 13.63
N PRO A 48 -5.91 10.42 13.34
CA PRO A 48 -5.26 9.34 14.07
C PRO A 48 -5.24 9.66 15.57
N SER A 49 -5.83 8.81 16.39
CA SER A 49 -6.04 9.08 17.82
C SER A 49 -4.98 8.41 18.70
N GLY A 50 -4.39 7.31 18.22
CA GLY A 50 -3.34 6.55 18.91
C GLY A 50 -2.01 6.48 18.15
N PHE A 51 -0.96 6.07 18.87
CA PHE A 51 0.37 5.83 18.29
C PHE A 51 0.34 4.76 17.20
N VAL A 52 -0.46 3.70 17.40
CA VAL A 52 -0.62 2.63 16.41
C VAL A 52 -1.33 3.17 15.16
N ASP A 53 -2.33 4.03 15.33
CA ASP A 53 -3.03 4.67 14.20
C ASP A 53 -2.04 5.51 13.38
N GLN A 54 -1.17 6.28 14.04
CA GLN A 54 -0.13 7.07 13.37
C GLN A 54 0.90 6.20 12.64
N LEU A 55 1.30 5.06 13.23
CA LEU A 55 2.20 4.10 12.60
C LEU A 55 1.55 3.48 11.36
N VAL A 56 0.28 3.07 11.46
CA VAL A 56 -0.48 2.50 10.35
C VAL A 56 -0.66 3.53 9.24
N GLU A 57 -1.05 4.76 9.57
CA GLU A 57 -1.20 5.85 8.61
C GLU A 57 0.13 6.19 7.93
N GLY A 58 1.23 6.23 8.69
CA GLY A 58 2.57 6.47 8.15
C GLY A 58 3.06 5.37 7.20
N LEU A 59 2.76 4.10 7.51
CA LEU A 59 3.21 2.96 6.69
C LEU A 59 2.28 2.71 5.49
N LEU A 60 0.97 2.75 5.70
CA LEU A 60 -0.04 2.25 4.75
C LEU A 60 -0.98 3.34 4.23
N GLY A 61 -1.01 4.54 4.81
CA GLY A 61 -1.89 5.63 4.39
C GLY A 61 -1.72 6.01 2.92
N GLY A 62 -0.51 5.85 2.36
CA GLY A 62 -0.23 6.03 0.93
C GLY A 62 -1.07 5.17 -0.01
N LEU A 63 -1.55 4.00 0.45
CA LEU A 63 -2.43 3.12 -0.34
C LEU A 63 -3.87 3.63 -0.44
N SER A 64 -4.25 4.57 0.43
CA SER A 64 -5.60 5.13 0.52
C SER A 64 -5.69 6.53 -0.07
N ARG A 65 -4.66 6.99 -0.77
CA ARG A 65 -4.57 8.33 -1.38
C ARG A 65 -4.78 8.26 -2.89
N TRP A 66 -4.97 9.42 -3.51
CA TRP A 66 -5.13 9.57 -4.97
C TRP A 66 -6.36 8.83 -5.48
N ASP A 67 -6.24 8.08 -6.58
CA ASP A 67 -7.34 7.35 -7.21
C ASP A 67 -8.00 6.33 -6.27
N ALA A 68 -7.26 5.82 -5.28
CA ALA A 68 -7.80 4.89 -4.29
C ALA A 68 -8.84 5.55 -3.36
N GLU A 69 -8.79 6.88 -3.14
CA GLU A 69 -9.80 7.59 -2.34
C GLU A 69 -11.21 7.48 -2.95
N HIS A 70 -11.32 7.20 -4.25
CA HIS A 70 -12.62 7.04 -4.91
C HIS A 70 -13.26 5.67 -4.67
N PHE A 71 -12.51 4.68 -4.18
CA PHE A 71 -12.96 3.29 -4.03
C PHE A 71 -13.06 2.83 -2.57
N LEU A 72 -12.63 3.64 -1.60
CA LEU A 72 -12.66 3.37 -0.16
C LEU A 72 -13.83 4.11 0.51
#